data_AF-A0A5B7ELW5-F1
#
_entry.id   AF-A0A5B7ELW5-F1
#
_cell.length_a   1.000
_cell.length_b   1.000
_cell.length_c   1.000
_cell.angle_alpha   90.00
_cell.angle_beta   90.00
_cell.angle_gamma   90.00
#
_symmetry.space_group_name_H-M   'P 1'
#
loop_
_entity.id
_entity.type
_entity.pdbx_description
1 polymer ?
#
loop_
_entity_poly.entity_id
_entity_poly.type
_entity_poly.pdbx_seq_one_letter_code
_entity_poly.pdbx_strand_id
1 'polypeptide(L)'
;MLLIGSSDRNLISVSCPIFPIPPQDPPRRQRCIWRFASASWGDLKRYCADFPWNDYCFPVRDPFLCAERIPEVIVSSMEVYIPHSFSQPKPSKPWFNTACSRAIHDR
;
A
#
# COMPACT_ATOMS: atom_id res chain seq x y z
N MET A 1 24.38 33.44 -10.58
CA MET A 1 24.34 33.55 -9.10
C MET A 1 22.95 34.04 -8.74
N LEU A 2 22.05 33.14 -8.35
CA LEU A 2 20.67 33.48 -7.96
C LEU A 2 20.50 33.10 -6.49
N LEU A 3 20.25 34.11 -5.64
CA LEU A 3 19.88 33.90 -4.25
C LEU A 3 18.55 33.15 -4.20
N ILE A 4 18.57 31.96 -3.60
CA ILE A 4 17.36 31.23 -3.22
C ILE A 4 16.77 31.92 -1.98
N GLY A 5 15.50 32.31 -2.08
CA GLY A 5 14.78 33.01 -1.03
C GLY A 5 14.65 32.18 0.26
N SER A 6 14.66 32.88 1.39
CA SER A 6 14.37 32.32 2.72
C SER A 6 12.93 31.77 2.73
N SER A 7 12.77 30.46 2.86
CA SER A 7 11.48 29.80 3.04
C SER A 7 11.43 29.13 4.41
N ASP A 8 10.36 29.38 5.15
CA ASP A 8 10.10 28.89 6.51
C ASP A 8 9.80 27.37 6.58
N ARG A 9 10.08 26.64 5.49
CA ARG A 9 9.79 25.23 5.34
C ARG A 9 10.98 24.41 5.84
N ASN A 10 10.79 23.72 6.96
CA ASN A 10 11.75 22.74 7.44
C ASN A 10 11.84 21.55 6.45
N LEU A 11 12.99 21.38 5.82
CA LEU A 11 13.32 20.20 5.01
C LEU A 11 13.72 19.07 5.95
N ILE A 12 12.85 18.07 6.11
CA ILE A 12 13.21 16.81 6.78
C ILE A 12 13.85 15.90 5.71
N SER A 13 15.16 15.69 5.81
CA SER A 13 15.89 14.72 5.00
C SER A 13 16.07 13.44 5.79
N VAL A 14 15.70 12.30 5.19
CA VAL A 14 15.95 10.97 5.75
C VAL A 14 16.86 10.22 4.78
N SER A 15 18.05 9.86 5.25
CA SER A 15 18.94 8.96 4.53
C SER A 15 18.67 7.52 4.99
N CYS A 16 17.82 6.80 4.27
CA CYS A 16 17.75 5.35 4.42
C CYS A 16 18.85 4.72 3.54
N PRO A 17 19.71 3.84 4.07
CA PRO A 17 20.56 3.03 3.22
C PRO A 17 19.66 2.14 2.37
N ILE A 18 19.67 2.36 1.05
CA ILE A 18 19.02 1.49 0.10
C ILE A 18 19.86 0.21 0.04
N PHE A 19 19.64 -0.70 1.00
CA PHE A 19 20.05 -2.08 0.81
C PHE A 19 19.09 -2.67 -0.21
N PRO A 20 19.56 -3.12 -1.39
CA PRO A 20 18.71 -3.89 -2.28
C PRO A 20 18.49 -5.24 -1.61
N ILE A 21 17.41 -5.36 -0.84
CA ILE A 21 16.84 -6.67 -0.53
C ILE A 21 16.47 -7.24 -1.90
N PRO A 22 17.10 -8.35 -2.36
CA PRO A 22 16.66 -8.98 -3.59
C PRO A 22 15.19 -9.30 -3.41
N PRO A 23 14.30 -8.90 -4.34
CA PRO A 23 12.92 -9.35 -4.27
C PRO A 23 12.97 -10.87 -4.28
N GLN A 24 12.71 -11.50 -3.14
CA GLN A 24 12.41 -12.93 -3.13
C GLN A 24 11.20 -13.05 -4.02
N ASP A 25 11.39 -13.63 -5.20
CA ASP A 25 10.41 -13.61 -6.28
C ASP A 25 9.10 -14.20 -5.72
N PRO A 26 8.12 -13.35 -5.40
CA PRO A 26 6.90 -13.85 -4.80
C PRO A 26 6.07 -14.44 -5.94
N PRO A 27 5.37 -15.57 -5.73
CA PRO A 27 4.67 -16.27 -6.79
C PRO A 27 3.73 -15.28 -7.48
N ARG A 28 4.05 -14.95 -8.75
CA ARG A 28 3.39 -13.98 -9.64
C ARG A 28 2.28 -13.18 -8.93
N ARG A 29 2.66 -12.17 -8.11
CA ARG A 29 1.72 -11.45 -7.24
C ARG A 29 0.60 -10.82 -8.07
N GLN A 30 -0.56 -11.47 -8.09
CA GLN A 30 -1.77 -10.93 -8.68
C GLN A 30 -2.14 -9.69 -7.88
N ARG A 31 -2.32 -8.54 -8.53
CA ARG A 31 -2.67 -7.29 -7.86
C ARG A 31 -4.15 -7.31 -7.51
N CYS A 32 -4.47 -7.23 -6.23
CA CYS A 32 -5.84 -7.00 -5.78
C CYS A 32 -6.30 -5.59 -6.20
N ILE A 33 -7.45 -5.51 -6.87
CA ILE A 33 -8.11 -4.28 -7.29
C ILE A 33 -9.47 -4.21 -6.60
N TRP A 34 -9.64 -3.22 -5.74
CA TRP A 34 -10.87 -2.92 -5.04
C TRP A 34 -11.82 -2.07 -5.90
N ARG A 35 -13.11 -2.36 -5.87
CA ARG A 35 -14.16 -1.65 -6.62
C ARG A 35 -14.95 -0.73 -5.69
N PHE A 36 -14.38 0.45 -5.43
CA PHE A 36 -14.93 1.45 -4.50
C PHE A 36 -16.42 1.77 -4.75
N ALA A 37 -16.82 1.97 -6.01
CA ALA A 37 -18.20 2.33 -6.37
C ALA A 37 -19.22 1.22 -6.11
N SER A 38 -18.78 -0.04 -5.99
CA SER A 38 -19.63 -1.21 -5.77
C SER A 38 -19.66 -1.66 -4.31
N ALA A 39 -19.01 -0.93 -3.41
CA ALA A 39 -18.94 -1.30 -2.00
C ALA A 39 -20.27 -1.05 -1.28
N SER A 40 -20.62 -1.94 -0.36
CA SER A 40 -21.69 -1.68 0.60
C SER A 40 -21.18 -0.76 1.71
N TRP A 41 -21.09 0.53 1.42
CA TRP A 41 -20.62 1.53 2.40
C TRP A 41 -21.53 1.65 3.62
N GLY A 42 -22.83 1.39 3.46
CA GLY A 42 -23.79 1.40 4.55
C GLY A 42 -23.48 0.30 5.57
N ASP A 43 -23.28 -0.93 5.08
CA ASP A 43 -23.03 -2.08 5.94
C ASP A 43 -21.61 -2.07 6.51
N LEU A 44 -20.61 -1.62 5.73
CA LEU A 44 -19.26 -1.41 6.24
C LEU A 44 -19.24 -0.41 7.41
N LYS A 45 -19.97 0.71 7.31
CA LYS A 45 -20.07 1.68 8.40
C LYS A 45 -20.81 1.12 9.61
N ARG A 46 -21.87 0.33 9.40
CA ARG A 46 -22.59 -0.36 10.49
C ARG A 46 -21.67 -1.34 11.22
N TYR A 47 -20.97 -2.19 10.46
CA TYR A 47 -19.96 -3.10 11.00
C TYR A 47 -18.93 -2.35 11.85
N CYS A 48 -18.33 -1.28 11.31
CA CYS A 48 -17.36 -0.49 12.07
C CYS A 48 -17.97 0.19 13.31
N ALA A 49 -19.24 0.57 13.30
CA ALA A 49 -19.89 1.16 14.46
C ALA A 49 -20.21 0.13 15.55
N ASP A 50 -20.60 -1.08 15.14
CA ASP A 50 -21.01 -2.15 16.04
C ASP A 50 -19.82 -3.01 16.54
N PHE A 51 -18.65 -2.89 15.90
CA PHE A 51 -17.46 -3.66 16.26
C PHE A 51 -16.95 -3.30 17.67
N PRO A 52 -16.61 -4.30 18.53
CA PRO A 52 -16.16 -4.07 19.90
C PRO A 52 -14.69 -3.62 19.95
N TRP A 53 -14.41 -2.40 19.48
CA TRP A 53 -13.05 -1.85 19.39
C TRP A 53 -12.30 -1.88 20.72
N ASN A 54 -12.99 -1.55 21.82
CA ASN A 54 -12.36 -1.50 23.15
C ASN A 54 -11.88 -2.88 23.61
N ASP A 55 -12.68 -3.92 23.38
CA ASP A 55 -12.36 -5.26 23.84
C ASP A 55 -11.34 -5.95 22.93
N TYR A 56 -11.41 -5.70 21.62
CA TYR A 56 -10.49 -6.32 20.67
C TYR A 56 -9.23 -5.49 20.43
N CYS A 57 -9.35 -4.23 20.02
CA CYS A 57 -8.19 -3.41 19.63
C CYS A 57 -7.49 -2.76 20.83
N PHE A 58 -8.20 -2.52 21.94
CA PHE A 58 -7.67 -1.76 23.09
C PHE A 58 -7.69 -2.47 24.47
N PRO A 59 -7.61 -3.82 24.60
CA PRO A 59 -7.79 -4.49 25.89
C PRO A 59 -6.66 -4.26 26.89
N VAL A 60 -5.45 -4.04 26.40
CA VAL A 60 -4.25 -3.67 27.17
C VAL A 60 -3.70 -2.47 26.43
N ARG A 61 -3.33 -1.39 27.14
CA ARG A 61 -2.82 -0.14 26.54
C ARG A 61 -1.45 -0.29 25.85
N ASP A 62 -1.21 -1.40 25.16
CA ASP A 62 -0.06 -1.67 24.31
C ASP A 62 -0.32 -1.11 22.90
N PRO A 63 0.39 -0.05 22.50
CA PRO A 63 0.22 0.56 21.18
C PRO A 63 0.61 -0.36 20.03
N PHE A 64 1.52 -1.32 20.23
CA PHE A 64 1.95 -2.23 19.16
C PHE A 64 0.85 -3.22 18.82
N LEU A 65 0.23 -3.81 19.84
CA LEU A 65 -0.92 -4.70 19.66
C LEU A 65 -2.11 -3.98 19.02
N CYS A 66 -2.36 -2.72 19.39
CA CYS A 66 -3.38 -1.89 18.72
C CYS A 66 -3.06 -1.70 17.23
N ALA A 67 -1.79 -1.44 16.90
CA ALA A 67 -1.34 -1.21 15.54
C ALA A 67 -1.43 -2.47 14.66
N GLU A 68 -1.39 -3.67 15.25
CA GLU A 68 -1.64 -4.93 14.54
C GLU A 68 -3.14 -5.19 14.35
N ARG A 69 -3.97 -4.96 15.38
CA ARG A 69 -5.39 -5.34 15.38
C ARG A 69 -6.30 -4.40 14.61
N ILE A 70 -6.04 -3.09 14.63
CA ILE A 70 -6.84 -2.12 13.86
C ILE A 70 -6.84 -2.45 12.36
N PRO A 71 -5.68 -2.59 11.68
CA PRO A 71 -5.68 -2.89 10.25
C PRO A 71 -6.24 -4.27 9.94
N GLU A 72 -6.10 -5.26 10.83
CA GLU A 72 -6.71 -6.58 10.68
C GLU A 72 -8.24 -6.48 10.54
N VAL A 73 -8.89 -5.77 11.47
CA VAL A 73 -10.35 -5.56 11.45
C VAL A 73 -10.77 -4.79 10.20
N ILE A 74 -10.02 -3.74 9.85
CA ILE A 74 -10.30 -2.93 8.66
C ILE A 74 -10.17 -3.78 7.39
N VAL A 75 -9.09 -4.55 7.21
CA VAL A 75 -8.88 -5.39 6.03
C VAL A 75 -9.95 -6.47 5.93
N SER A 76 -10.27 -7.15 7.03
CA SER A 76 -11.33 -8.17 7.08
C SER A 76 -12.68 -7.58 6.65
N SER A 77 -13.03 -6.40 7.18
CA SER A 77 -14.26 -5.72 6.76
C SER A 77 -14.24 -5.30 5.29
N MET A 78 -13.11 -4.82 4.78
CA MET A 78 -12.96 -4.45 3.38
C MET A 78 -13.15 -5.66 2.47
N GLU A 79 -12.58 -6.82 2.82
CA GLU A 79 -12.73 -8.06 2.06
C GLU A 79 -14.20 -8.51 1.91
N VAL A 80 -15.02 -8.24 2.93
CA VAL A 80 -16.45 -8.57 2.93
C VAL A 80 -17.28 -7.53 2.18
N TYR A 81 -17.05 -6.24 2.44
CA TYR A 81 -17.97 -5.18 2.00
C TYR A 81 -17.53 -4.43 0.74
N ILE A 82 -16.27 -4.56 0.32
CA ILE A 82 -15.74 -3.94 -0.89
C ILE A 82 -15.42 -5.04 -1.90
N PRO A 83 -16.19 -5.16 -2.99
CA PRO A 83 -15.88 -6.12 -4.04
C PRO A 83 -14.47 -5.90 -4.57
N HIS A 84 -13.71 -6.97 -4.72
CA HIS A 84 -12.36 -6.92 -5.26
C HIS A 84 -12.15 -7.99 -6.33
N SER A 85 -11.12 -7.78 -7.14
CA SER A 85 -10.72 -8.72 -8.19
C SER A 85 -9.22 -8.74 -8.30
N PHE A 86 -8.66 -9.90 -8.64
CA PHE A 86 -7.22 -10.03 -8.79
C PHE A 86 -6.84 -9.88 -10.27
N SER A 87 -5.94 -8.95 -10.55
CA SER A 87 -5.38 -8.72 -11.89
C SER A 87 -3.96 -9.27 -12.01
N GLN A 88 -3.66 -9.94 -13.12
CA GLN A 88 -2.29 -10.36 -13.38
C GLN A 88 -1.40 -9.13 -13.60
N PRO A 89 -0.12 -9.17 -13.16
CA PRO A 89 0.84 -8.14 -13.55
C PRO A 89 0.87 -8.05 -15.07
N LYS A 90 0.59 -6.85 -15.61
CA LYS A 90 0.86 -6.59 -17.03
C LYS A 90 2.37 -6.80 -17.24
N PRO A 91 2.81 -7.45 -18.33
CA PRO A 91 4.23 -7.54 -18.65
C PRO A 91 4.84 -6.14 -18.57
N SER A 92 5.95 -6.04 -17.83
CA SER A 92 6.56 -4.74 -17.54
C SER A 92 7.01 -4.11 -18.86
N LYS A 93 6.32 -3.03 -19.25
CA LYS A 93 6.67 -2.13 -20.36
C LYS A 93 6.51 -2.77 -21.76
N PRO A 94 5.31 -2.70 -22.37
CA PRO A 94 5.14 -3.08 -23.77
C PRO A 94 5.98 -2.23 -24.75
N TRP A 95 6.42 -1.04 -24.31
CA TRP A 95 7.32 -0.17 -25.07
C TRP A 95 8.80 -0.54 -24.93
N PHE A 96 9.19 -1.28 -23.88
CA PHE A 96 10.58 -1.69 -23.65
C PHE A 96 10.83 -2.99 -24.40
N ASN A 97 11.07 -2.84 -25.71
CA ASN A 97 11.30 -3.95 -26.62
C ASN A 97 12.79 -4.26 -26.75
N THR A 98 13.10 -5.27 -27.56
CA THR A 98 14.46 -5.72 -27.84
C THR A 98 15.40 -4.59 -28.29
N ALA A 99 14.89 -3.57 -28.99
CA ALA A 99 15.71 -2.44 -29.42
C ALA A 99 16.15 -1.56 -28.23
N CYS A 100 15.25 -1.28 -27.29
CA CYS A 100 15.58 -0.55 -26.06
C CYS A 100 16.61 -1.31 -25.19
N SER A 101 16.51 -2.64 -25.13
CA SER A 101 17.48 -3.45 -24.38
C SER A 101 18.86 -3.41 -25.02
N ARG A 102 18.96 -3.50 -26.36
CA ARG A 102 20.24 -3.45 -27.07
C ARG A 102 20.95 -2.12 -26.88
N ALA A 103 20.23 -1.00 -26.94
CA ALA A 103 20.81 0.33 -26.75
C ALA A 103 21.48 0.56 -25.38
N ILE A 104 21.11 -0.21 -24.35
CA ILE A 104 21.72 -0.12 -23.02
C ILE A 104 23.03 -0.93 -22.94
N HIS A 105 23.13 -2.02 -23.69
CA HIS A 105 24.27 -2.93 -23.67
C HIS A 105 25.37 -2.58 -24.68
N ASP A 106 25.10 -1.65 -25.61
CA ASP A 106 26.02 -1.24 -26.68
C ASP A 106 26.90 -0.03 -26.28
N ARG A 107 27.13 0.17 -24.98
CA ARG A 107 27.97 1.25 -24.42
C ARG A 107 29.28 0.67 -23.86
#